data_AF-A0A2G6NV39-F1
#
_entry.id   AF-A0A2G6NV39-F1
#
_cell.length_a   1.000
_cell.length_b   1.000
_cell.length_c   1.000
_cell.angle_alpha   90.00
_cell.angle_beta   90.00
_cell.angle_gamma   90.00
#
_symmetry.space_group_name_H-M   'P 1'
#
loop_
_entity.id
_entity.type
_entity.pdbx_description
1 polymer ?
#
loop_
_entity_poly.entity_id
_entity_poly.type
_entity_poly.pdbx_seq_one_letter_code
_entity_poly.pdbx_strand_id
1 'polypeptide(L)'
;MRAILLVALAGAFGAVSRYGVSLWAQRQWGGHFAFGTLLVNILGCLLLGFILELETRTTMVPGHVRLFVAVGFLGAFTTFSTFG
;
A
#
# COMPACT_ATOMS: atom_id res chain seq x y z
N MET A 1 13.02 -5.56 17.65
CA MET A 1 12.89 -6.66 16.67
C MET A 1 11.48 -6.89 16.14
N ARG A 2 10.45 -7.19 16.95
CA ARG A 2 9.10 -7.55 16.46
C ARG A 2 8.49 -6.55 15.46
N ALA A 3 8.58 -5.25 15.75
CA ALA A 3 8.08 -4.19 14.86
C ALA A 3 8.77 -4.21 13.47
N ILE A 4 10.09 -4.43 13.44
CA ILE A 4 10.87 -4.49 12.19
C ILE A 4 10.41 -5.67 11.34
N LEU A 5 10.22 -6.85 11.95
CA LEU A 5 9.73 -8.04 11.23
C LEU A 5 8.32 -7.83 10.67
N LEU A 6 7.42 -7.19 11.43
CA LEU A 6 6.08 -6.84 10.96
C LEU A 6 6.13 -5.92 9.75
N VAL A 7 6.92 -4.84 9.82
CA VAL A 7 7.07 -3.89 8.72
C VAL A 7 7.72 -4.56 7.51
N ALA A 8 8.73 -5.40 7.71
CA ALA A 8 9.41 -6.11 6.62
C ALA A 8 8.47 -7.09 5.90
N LEU A 9 7.71 -7.91 6.64
CA LEU A 9 6.75 -8.86 6.06
C LEU A 9 5.62 -8.13 5.31
N ALA A 10 5.03 -7.12 5.94
CA ALA A 10 3.97 -6.36 5.31
C ALA A 10 4.47 -5.55 4.10
N GLY A 11 5.66 -4.97 4.20
CA GLY A 11 6.32 -4.25 3.12
C GLY A 11 6.65 -5.14 1.93
N ALA A 12 7.13 -6.38 2.17
CA ALA A 12 7.31 -7.36 1.10
C ALA A 12 5.99 -7.68 0.40
N PHE A 13 4.91 -7.88 1.16
CA PHE A 13 3.58 -8.13 0.60
C PHE A 13 3.02 -6.93 -0.19
N GLY A 14 3.21 -5.70 0.31
CA GLY A 14 2.84 -4.47 -0.41
C GLY A 14 3.64 -4.29 -1.70
N ALA A 15 4.95 -4.53 -1.61
CA ALA A 15 5.92 -4.77 -2.67
C ALA A 15 5.35 -5.56 -3.86
N VAL A 16 5.08 -6.83 -3.56
CA VAL A 16 4.62 -7.84 -4.52
C VAL A 16 3.23 -7.48 -5.07
N SER A 17 2.33 -6.99 -4.21
CA SER A 17 0.97 -6.59 -4.62
C SER A 17 1.02 -5.43 -5.61
N ARG A 18 1.83 -4.39 -5.34
CA ARG A 18 2.04 -3.27 -6.26
C ARG A 18 2.56 -3.76 -7.60
N TYR A 19 3.60 -4.60 -7.59
CA TYR A 19 4.17 -5.16 -8.82
C TYR A 19 3.13 -5.98 -9.61
N GLY A 20 2.33 -6.80 -8.94
CA GLY A 20 1.24 -7.55 -9.54
C GLY A 20 0.19 -6.66 -10.21
N VAL A 21 -0.24 -5.58 -9.55
CA VAL A 21 -1.17 -4.58 -10.13
C VAL A 21 -0.55 -3.88 -11.33
N SER A 22 0.74 -3.53 -11.29
CA SER A 22 1.44 -2.95 -12.43
C SER A 22 1.46 -3.88 -13.64
N LEU A 23 1.80 -5.17 -13.43
CA LEU A 23 1.79 -6.17 -14.51
C LEU A 23 0.38 -6.40 -15.06
N TRP A 24 -0.61 -6.47 -14.19
CA TRP A 24 -2.00 -6.63 -14.61
C TRP A 24 -2.47 -5.43 -15.44
N ALA A 25 -2.23 -4.20 -14.98
CA ALA A 25 -2.59 -2.99 -15.69
C ALA A 25 -1.90 -2.89 -17.05
N GLN A 26 -0.61 -3.26 -17.13
CA GLN A 26 0.13 -3.32 -18.39
C GLN A 26 -0.52 -4.31 -19.39
N ARG A 27 -1.02 -5.46 -18.92
CA ARG A 27 -1.71 -6.43 -19.77
C ARG A 27 -3.08 -5.92 -20.25
N GLN A 28 -3.80 -5.17 -19.44
CA GLN A 28 -5.15 -4.69 -19.77
C GLN A 28 -5.15 -3.42 -20.64
N TRP A 29 -4.24 -2.48 -20.38
CA TRP A 29 -4.26 -1.16 -21.01
C TRP A 29 -2.96 -0.79 -21.76
N GLY A 30 -1.99 -1.70 -21.81
CA GLY A 30 -0.69 -1.45 -22.43
C GLY A 30 0.21 -0.53 -21.59
N GLY A 31 1.30 -0.05 -22.21
CA GLY A 31 2.33 0.75 -21.56
C GLY A 31 2.27 2.26 -21.83
N HIS A 32 1.21 2.76 -22.47
CA HIS A 32 1.10 4.17 -22.88
C HIS A 32 0.89 5.13 -21.70
N PHE A 33 0.35 4.63 -20.60
CA PHE A 33 0.08 5.41 -19.39
C PHE A 33 0.27 4.54 -18.15
N ALA A 34 0.68 5.16 -17.04
CA ALA A 34 1.01 4.48 -15.79
C ALA A 34 -0.24 4.06 -14.97
N PHE A 35 -1.19 3.37 -15.60
CA PHE A 35 -2.44 2.93 -14.95
C PHE A 35 -2.21 2.12 -13.69
N GLY A 36 -1.19 1.25 -13.68
CA GLY A 36 -0.82 0.49 -12.48
C GLY A 36 -0.43 1.39 -11.31
N THR A 37 0.47 2.36 -11.56
CA THR A 37 0.90 3.34 -10.56
C THR A 37 -0.26 4.21 -10.06
N LEU A 38 -1.15 4.64 -10.96
CA LEU A 38 -2.32 5.42 -10.60
C LEU A 38 -3.26 4.63 -9.67
N LEU A 39 -3.56 3.37 -10.04
CA LEU A 39 -4.45 2.50 -9.27
C LEU A 39 -3.94 2.21 -7.86
N VAL A 40 -2.67 1.83 -7.72
CA VAL A 40 -2.12 1.52 -6.39
C VAL A 40 -2.11 2.75 -5.48
N ASN A 41 -1.84 3.95 -6.03
CA ASN A 41 -1.88 5.18 -5.26
C ASN A 41 -3.30 5.59 -4.87
N ILE A 42 -4.28 5.53 -5.79
CA ILE A 42 -5.68 5.86 -5.45
C ILE A 42 -6.22 4.89 -4.40
N LEU A 43 -6.05 3.59 -4.60
CA LEU A 43 -6.51 2.58 -3.65
C LEU A 43 -5.78 2.70 -2.31
N GLY A 44 -4.48 2.95 -2.34
CA GLY A 44 -3.69 3.13 -1.13
C GLY A 44 -4.09 4.37 -0.33
N CYS A 45 -4.32 5.51 -1.00
CA CYS A 45 -4.82 6.73 -0.35
C CYS A 45 -6.21 6.53 0.27
N LEU A 46 -7.12 5.85 -0.44
CA LEU A 46 -8.45 5.53 0.08
C LEU A 46 -8.36 4.66 1.34
N LEU A 47 -7.58 3.58 1.30
CA LEU A 47 -7.40 2.68 2.43
C LEU A 47 -6.70 3.38 3.61
N LEU A 48 -5.69 4.20 3.33
CA LEU A 48 -4.99 4.95 4.36
C LEU A 48 -5.91 5.95 5.05
N GLY A 49 -6.74 6.68 4.29
CA GLY A 49 -7.75 7.59 4.82
C GLY A 49 -8.74 6.88 5.75
N PHE A 50 -9.22 5.69 5.35
CA PHE A 50 -10.11 4.87 6.19
C PHE A 50 -9.44 4.43 7.50
N ILE A 51 -8.17 4.00 7.44
CA ILE A 51 -7.42 3.58 8.62
C ILE A 51 -7.19 4.76 9.58
N LEU A 52 -6.85 5.94 9.05
CA LEU A 52 -6.65 7.15 9.86
C LEU A 52 -7.94 7.56 10.57
N GLU A 53 -9.07 7.50 9.87
CA GLU A 53 -10.37 7.80 10.48
C GLU A 53 -10.75 6.77 11.56
N LEU A 54 -10.49 5.49 11.30
CA LEU A 54 -10.76 4.41 12.26
C LEU A 54 -9.86 4.52 13.50
N GLU A 55 -8.59 4.87 13.34
CA GLU A 55 -7.64 5.16 14.43
C GLU A 55 -8.11 6.36 15.26
N THR A 56 -8.70 7.37 14.62
CA THR A 56 -9.21 8.56 15.32
C THR A 56 -10.48 8.29 16.11
N ARG A 57 -11.38 7.45 15.59
CA ARG A 57 -12.69 7.19 16.21
C ARG A 57 -12.74 6.00 17.15
N THR A 58 -11.77 5.08 17.07
CA THR A 58 -11.83 3.81 17.78
C THR A 58 -10.46 3.36 18.30
N THR A 59 -10.47 2.43 19.24
CA THR A 59 -9.25 1.72 19.70
C THR A 59 -8.96 0.46 18.88
N MET A 60 -9.67 0.25 17.75
CA MET A 60 -9.55 -0.96 16.92
C MET A 60 -8.26 -1.04 16.11
N VAL A 61 -7.47 0.04 16.06
CA VAL A 61 -6.19 0.10 15.34
C VAL A 61 -5.04 0.16 16.36
N PRO A 62 -4.69 -0.96 17.02
CA PRO A 62 -3.53 -0.99 17.91
C PRO A 62 -2.24 -0.77 17.11
N GLY A 63 -1.19 -0.26 17.77
CA GLY A 63 0.04 0.17 17.08
C GLY A 63 0.70 -0.90 16.19
N HIS A 64 0.58 -2.19 16.52
CA HIS A 64 1.11 -3.27 15.67
C HIS A 64 0.32 -3.44 14.35
N VAL A 65 -1.01 -3.22 14.37
CA VAL A 65 -1.83 -3.19 13.16
C VAL A 65 -1.48 -1.97 12.32
N ARG A 66 -1.28 -0.80 12.94
CA ARG A 66 -0.83 0.41 12.22
C ARG A 66 0.53 0.18 11.53
N LEU A 67 1.48 -0.43 12.25
CA LEU A 67 2.79 -0.76 11.68
C LEU A 67 2.70 -1.75 10.52
N PHE A 68 1.85 -2.77 10.64
CA PHE A 68 1.67 -3.75 9.58
C PHE A 68 0.96 -3.15 8.35
N VAL A 69 -0.22 -2.54 8.55
CA VAL A 69 -1.07 -2.13 7.44
C VAL A 69 -0.63 -0.77 6.87
N ALA A 70 -0.52 0.27 7.69
CA ALA A 70 -0.22 1.61 7.20
C ALA A 70 1.26 1.79 6.83
N VAL A 71 2.17 1.46 7.77
CA VAL A 71 3.61 1.69 7.56
C VAL A 71 4.22 0.65 6.62
N GLY A 72 3.94 -0.64 6.85
CA GLY A 72 4.50 -1.72 6.05
C GLY A 72 3.80 -1.88 4.69
N PHE A 73 2.57 -2.38 4.70
CA PHE A 73 1.86 -2.74 3.46
C PHE A 73 1.56 -1.53 2.59
N LEU A 74 0.79 -0.55 3.08
CA LEU A 74 0.38 0.62 2.30
C LEU A 74 1.57 1.50 1.90
N GLY A 75 2.58 1.61 2.77
CA GLY A 75 3.82 2.32 2.46
C GLY A 75 4.60 1.71 1.30
N ALA A 76 4.59 0.39 1.14
CA ALA A 76 5.26 -0.30 0.02
C ALA A 76 4.34 -0.53 -1.20
N PHE A 77 3.02 -0.56 -0.98
CA PHE A 77 2.00 -0.70 -2.01
C PHE A 77 1.80 0.58 -2.82
N THR A 78 1.87 1.74 -2.17
CA THR A 78 1.88 3.06 -2.82
C THR A 78 3.29 3.46 -3.23
N THR A 79 3.42 4.44 -4.14
CA THR A 79 4.74 4.84 -4.62
C THR A 79 4.74 6.21 -5.27
N PHE A 80 5.76 7.01 -4.94
CA PHE A 80 6.07 8.26 -5.62
C PHE A 80 7.17 8.09 -6.67
N SER A 81 8.15 7.22 -6.45
CA SER A 81 9.32 7.07 -7.32
C SER A 81 9.01 6.53 -8.72
N THR A 82 7.88 5.84 -8.89
CA THR A 82 7.42 5.37 -10.21
C THR A 82 6.32 6.24 -10.81
N PHE A 83 6.03 7.39 -10.20
CA PHE A 83 5.09 8.40 -10.71
C PHE A 83 5.87 9.38 -11.59
N GLY A 84 5.98 9.07 -12.89
CA GLY A 84 6.74 9.84 -13.88
C GLY A 84 6.80 9.12 -15.21
#